data_AF-A0A430BX47-F1
#
_entry.id   AF-A0A430BX47-F1
#
_cell.length_a   1.000
_cell.length_b   1.000
_cell.length_c   1.000
_cell.angle_alpha   90.00
_cell.angle_beta   90.00
_cell.angle_gamma   90.00
#
_symmetry.space_group_name_H-M   'P 1'
#
loop_
_entity.id
_entity.type
_entity.pdbx_description
1 polymer ?
#
loop_
_entity_poly.entity_id
_entity_poly.type
_entity_poly.pdbx_seq_one_letter_code
_entity_poly.pdbx_strand_id
1 'polypeptide(L)'
;MGRSVSYPSGAIVAFTVLEVENDDDWEFEYEWLGEDLRERAAKAFPSLISHDGWRGREDRILMRNAYADFGLSVYGGLVAVWIVERDDGAYWDADWRTARSPRARRWLSQIASRFDAMFGDYDCLGHMSNGEGVYAKRAA
;
A
#
# COMPACT_ATOMS: atom_id res chain seq x y z
N MET A 1 -10.34 -16.66 15.21
CA MET A 1 -9.20 -16.78 14.28
C MET A 1 -8.61 -15.39 14.19
N GLY A 2 -7.37 -15.20 14.62
CA GLY A 2 -6.68 -13.93 14.42
C GLY A 2 -6.27 -13.80 12.96
N ARG A 3 -6.19 -12.59 12.44
CA ARG A 3 -5.65 -12.34 11.10
C ARG A 3 -4.86 -11.05 11.12
N SER A 4 -3.83 -10.95 10.28
CA SER A 4 -3.16 -9.68 10.03
C SER A 4 -3.91 -8.83 9.01
N VAL A 5 -3.46 -7.59 8.86
CA VAL A 5 -3.89 -6.71 7.77
C VAL A 5 -3.55 -7.34 6.42
N SER A 6 -4.48 -7.30 5.47
CA SER A 6 -4.28 -7.80 4.12
C SER A 6 -3.55 -6.77 3.24
N TYR A 7 -2.94 -7.25 2.16
CA TYR A 7 -2.40 -6.42 1.08
C TYR A 7 -2.27 -7.26 -0.20
N PRO A 8 -2.20 -6.63 -1.38
CA PRO A 8 -2.08 -7.34 -2.65
C PRO A 8 -0.83 -8.23 -2.73
N SER A 9 -0.97 -9.41 -3.34
CA SER A 9 0.17 -10.31 -3.55
C SER A 9 1.26 -9.64 -4.41
N GLY A 10 2.52 -9.78 -4.01
CA GLY A 10 3.66 -9.19 -4.72
C GLY A 10 3.84 -7.68 -4.48
N ALA A 11 3.07 -7.08 -3.56
CA ALA A 11 3.25 -5.69 -3.18
C ALA A 11 4.57 -5.45 -2.44
N ILE A 12 5.13 -4.25 -2.64
CA ILE A 12 6.02 -3.64 -1.65
C ILE A 12 5.11 -3.05 -0.58
N VAL A 13 5.38 -3.37 0.68
CA VAL A 13 4.52 -3.01 1.81
C VAL A 13 5.33 -2.30 2.86
N ALA A 14 4.76 -1.24 3.41
CA ALA A 14 5.25 -0.52 4.55
C ALA A 14 4.15 -0.45 5.60
N PHE A 15 4.49 -0.77 6.85
CA PHE A 15 3.50 -0.84 7.93
C PHE A 15 3.54 0.42 8.79
N THR A 16 2.36 0.95 9.08
CA THR A 16 2.14 2.05 10.03
C THR A 16 0.87 1.75 10.84
N VAL A 17 0.46 2.66 11.71
CA VAL A 17 -0.75 2.54 12.52
C VAL A 17 -1.67 3.72 12.25
N LEU A 18 -2.97 3.44 12.27
CA LEU A 18 -4.00 4.46 12.32
C LEU A 18 -4.29 4.71 13.80
N GLU A 19 -3.81 5.84 14.30
CA GLU A 19 -4.04 6.26 15.69
C GLU A 19 -5.42 6.92 15.75
N VAL A 20 -6.38 6.25 16.39
CA VAL A 20 -7.75 6.75 16.57
C VAL A 20 -8.01 6.91 18.06
N GLU A 21 -8.23 8.15 18.52
CA GLU A 21 -8.48 8.44 19.93
C GLU A 21 -9.90 8.04 20.37
N ASN A 22 -10.88 8.17 19.48
CA ASN A 22 -12.27 7.78 19.69
C ASN A 22 -12.84 7.12 18.43
N ASP A 23 -13.65 6.07 18.59
CA ASP A 23 -14.24 5.32 17.47
C ASP A 23 -15.05 6.23 16.51
N ASP A 24 -15.64 7.31 17.01
CA ASP A 24 -16.37 8.29 16.20
C ASP A 24 -15.46 9.09 15.24
N ASP A 25 -14.15 9.16 15.52
CA ASP A 25 -13.17 9.88 14.69
C ASP A 25 -12.54 8.99 13.61
N TRP A 26 -12.87 7.69 13.59
CA TRP A 26 -12.24 6.72 12.69
C TRP A 26 -12.32 7.12 11.21
N GLU A 27 -13.48 7.57 10.75
CA GLU A 27 -13.68 7.98 9.35
C GLU A 27 -12.83 9.20 8.99
N PHE A 28 -12.75 10.17 9.91
CA PHE A 28 -11.94 11.37 9.73
C PHE A 28 -10.45 11.05 9.69
N GLU A 29 -9.94 10.27 10.65
CA GLU A 29 -8.53 9.87 10.69
C GLU A 29 -8.15 9.02 9.47
N TYR A 30 -9.05 8.14 9.01
CA TYR A 30 -8.85 7.33 7.82
C TYR A 30 -8.78 8.19 6.55
N GLU A 31 -9.69 9.16 6.39
CA GLU A 31 -9.66 10.09 5.25
C GLU A 31 -8.41 10.97 5.28
N TRP A 32 -8.04 11.50 6.45
CA TRP A 32 -6.85 12.31 6.63
C TRP A 32 -5.58 11.53 6.27
N LEU A 33 -5.44 10.30 6.76
CA LEU A 33 -4.34 9.41 6.40
C LEU A 33 -4.30 9.18 4.88
N GLY A 34 -5.45 8.98 4.25
CA GLY A 34 -5.55 8.81 2.80
C GLY A 34 -4.99 10.00 2.03
N GLU A 35 -5.34 11.22 2.43
CA GLU A 35 -4.86 12.44 1.78
C GLU A 35 -3.38 12.71 2.05
N ASP A 36 -2.90 12.51 3.28
CA ASP A 36 -1.48 12.62 3.62
C ASP A 36 -0.62 11.63 2.81
N LEU A 37 -1.10 10.38 2.66
CA LEU A 37 -0.43 9.38 1.83
C LEU A 37 -0.39 9.80 0.35
N ARG A 38 -1.48 10.39 -0.19
CA ARG A 38 -1.48 10.93 -1.55
C ARG A 38 -0.45 12.04 -1.72
N GLU A 39 -0.39 12.98 -0.78
CA GLU A 39 0.55 14.10 -0.84
C GLU A 39 2.01 13.60 -0.81
N ARG A 40 2.34 12.74 0.16
CA ARG A 40 3.68 12.14 0.27
C ARG A 40 4.05 11.34 -0.97
N ALA A 41 3.14 10.51 -1.48
CA ALA A 41 3.36 9.69 -2.67
C ALA A 41 3.52 10.53 -3.94
N ALA A 42 2.71 11.57 -4.14
CA ALA A 42 2.82 12.49 -5.27
C ALA A 42 4.19 13.20 -5.29
N LYS A 43 4.68 13.62 -4.12
CA LYS A 43 6.00 14.24 -3.97
C LYS A 43 7.15 13.27 -4.23
N ALA A 44 7.00 12.02 -3.79
CA ALA A 44 8.05 11.01 -3.90
C ALA A 44 8.13 10.37 -5.30
N PHE A 45 6.97 10.14 -5.91
CA PHE A 45 6.81 9.41 -7.16
C PHE A 45 5.88 10.19 -8.12
N PRO A 46 6.37 11.25 -8.77
CA PRO A 46 5.54 12.21 -9.54
C PRO A 46 4.70 11.61 -10.69
N SER A 47 4.98 10.37 -11.10
CA SER A 47 4.17 9.65 -12.08
C SER A 47 2.84 9.14 -11.54
N LEU A 48 2.67 9.05 -10.21
CA LEU A 48 1.43 8.64 -9.57
C LEU A 48 0.42 9.78 -9.67
N ILE A 49 -0.78 9.44 -10.13
CA ILE A 49 -1.93 10.36 -10.18
C ILE A 49 -3.06 9.83 -9.32
N SER A 50 -3.89 10.72 -8.80
CA SER A 50 -5.06 10.35 -7.99
C SER A 50 -5.95 9.36 -8.73
N HIS A 51 -6.29 8.27 -8.06
CA HIS A 51 -7.16 7.25 -8.60
C HIS A 51 -7.87 6.52 -7.47
N ASP A 52 -9.18 6.66 -7.43
CA ASP A 52 -10.03 6.02 -6.43
C ASP A 52 -10.57 4.68 -6.94
N GLY A 53 -10.18 3.60 -6.28
CA GLY A 53 -10.57 2.25 -6.66
C GLY A 53 -10.34 1.23 -5.56
N TRP A 54 -10.64 -0.02 -5.87
CA TRP A 54 -10.42 -1.15 -4.95
C TRP A 54 -9.74 -2.30 -5.68
N ARG A 55 -8.82 -2.96 -4.99
CA ARG A 55 -8.28 -4.26 -5.39
C ARG A 55 -8.83 -5.30 -4.44
N GLY A 56 -9.75 -6.13 -4.93
CA GLY A 56 -10.52 -7.00 -4.05
C GLY A 56 -11.46 -6.21 -3.13
N ARG A 57 -11.56 -6.62 -1.86
CA ARG A 57 -12.52 -6.04 -0.90
C ARG A 57 -11.91 -5.16 0.18
N GLU A 58 -10.62 -5.34 0.46
CA GLU A 58 -9.96 -4.73 1.63
C GLU A 58 -8.86 -3.76 1.20
N ASP A 59 -8.39 -3.82 -0.06
CA ASP A 59 -7.26 -3.02 -0.52
C ASP A 59 -7.75 -1.79 -1.30
N ARG A 60 -7.69 -0.62 -0.67
CA ARG A 60 -8.09 0.65 -1.27
C ARG A 60 -6.98 1.22 -2.14
N ILE A 61 -7.25 1.46 -3.42
CA ILE A 61 -6.35 2.20 -4.31
C ILE A 61 -6.59 3.70 -4.08
N LEU A 62 -5.51 4.44 -3.87
CA LEU A 62 -5.50 5.91 -3.74
C LEU A 62 -4.90 6.59 -4.96
N MET A 63 -3.87 5.97 -5.55
CA MET A 63 -3.17 6.53 -6.70
C MET A 63 -2.74 5.43 -7.67
N ARG A 64 -2.51 5.82 -8.91
CA ARG A 64 -2.16 4.90 -10.00
C ARG A 64 -1.19 5.58 -10.96
N ASN A 65 -0.29 4.83 -11.57
CA ASN A 65 0.45 5.27 -12.75
C ASN A 65 0.32 4.25 -13.90
N ALA A 66 1.18 4.30 -14.91
CA ALA A 66 1.16 3.34 -16.02
C ALA A 66 1.52 1.90 -15.62
N TYR A 67 2.11 1.69 -14.44
CA TYR A 67 2.73 0.45 -13.99
C TYR A 67 2.16 -0.13 -12.70
N ALA A 68 1.77 0.72 -11.76
CA ALA A 68 1.49 0.34 -10.39
C ALA A 68 0.27 1.05 -9.81
N ASP A 69 -0.37 0.34 -8.87
CA ASP A 69 -1.37 0.86 -7.96
C ASP A 69 -0.73 1.10 -6.60
N PHE A 70 -1.02 2.26 -6.01
CA PHE A 70 -0.61 2.66 -4.68
C PHE A 70 -1.86 2.83 -3.82
N GLY A 71 -1.80 2.30 -2.60
CA GLY A 71 -2.97 2.24 -1.75
C GLY A 71 -2.65 1.83 -0.33
N LEU A 72 -3.73 1.57 0.41
CA LEU A 72 -3.65 1.09 1.78
C LEU A 72 -4.75 0.09 2.09
N SER A 73 -4.50 -0.69 3.14
CA SER A 73 -5.45 -1.62 3.73
C SER A 73 -5.36 -1.46 5.26
N VAL A 74 -6.48 -1.56 5.97
CA VAL A 74 -6.54 -1.33 7.43
C VAL A 74 -7.22 -2.48 8.13
N TYR A 75 -6.63 -2.96 9.22
CA TYR A 75 -7.26 -3.95 10.10
C TYR A 75 -6.80 -3.76 11.55
N GLY A 76 -7.76 -3.55 12.46
CA GLY A 76 -7.46 -3.43 13.90
C GLY A 76 -6.47 -2.31 14.24
N GLY A 77 -6.53 -1.18 13.53
CA GLY A 77 -5.61 -0.04 13.68
C GLY A 77 -4.27 -0.22 12.98
N LEU A 78 -3.91 -1.42 12.51
CA LEU A 78 -2.72 -1.62 11.69
C LEU A 78 -3.01 -1.27 10.23
N VAL A 79 -2.10 -0.50 9.62
CA VAL A 79 -2.20 -0.07 8.22
C VAL A 79 -1.08 -0.72 7.42
N ALA A 80 -1.44 -1.39 6.33
CA ALA A 80 -0.51 -1.77 5.28
C ALA A 80 -0.59 -0.74 4.16
N VAL A 81 0.43 0.10 4.04
CA VAL A 81 0.61 0.98 2.87
C VAL A 81 1.33 0.17 1.80
N TRP A 82 0.76 0.06 0.62
CA TRP A 82 1.26 -0.83 -0.42
C TRP A 82 1.40 -0.15 -1.77
N ILE A 83 2.37 -0.64 -2.55
CA ILE A 83 2.49 -0.35 -3.98
C ILE A 83 2.79 -1.64 -4.74
N VAL A 84 2.04 -1.88 -5.81
CA VAL A 84 2.04 -3.18 -6.52
C VAL A 84 1.81 -2.99 -8.01
N GLU A 85 2.30 -3.92 -8.83
CA GLU A 85 2.02 -3.97 -10.26
C GLU A 85 0.50 -3.90 -10.51
N ARG A 86 0.09 -3.07 -11.47
CA ARG A 86 -1.31 -2.95 -11.88
C ARG A 86 -1.84 -4.29 -12.38
N ASP A 87 -3.13 -4.48 -12.14
CA ASP A 87 -3.80 -5.74 -12.44
C ASP A 87 -5.23 -5.48 -12.91
N ASP A 88 -5.36 -4.57 -13.86
CA ASP A 88 -6.60 -4.24 -14.52
C ASP A 88 -6.54 -4.61 -16.01
N GLY A 89 -7.71 -4.81 -16.63
CA GLY A 89 -7.78 -5.25 -18.03
C GLY A 89 -7.04 -4.33 -19.00
N ALA A 90 -7.10 -3.00 -18.79
CA ALA A 90 -6.42 -2.04 -19.65
C ALA A 90 -4.88 -2.12 -19.52
N TYR A 91 -4.38 -2.48 -18.34
CA TYR A 91 -2.95 -2.75 -18.14
C TYR A 91 -2.50 -3.97 -18.95
N TRP A 92 -3.22 -5.10 -18.82
CA TRP A 92 -2.89 -6.35 -19.50
C TRP A 92 -3.08 -6.27 -21.02
N ASP A 93 -4.11 -5.57 -21.49
CA ASP A 93 -4.32 -5.28 -22.91
C ASP A 93 -3.19 -4.45 -23.53
N ALA A 94 -2.56 -3.59 -22.74
CA ALA A 94 -1.41 -2.82 -23.18
C ALA A 94 -0.11 -3.63 -23.10
N ASP A 95 0.04 -4.47 -22.08
CA ASP A 95 1.19 -5.36 -21.89
C ASP A 95 1.35 -6.36 -23.04
N TRP A 96 0.23 -6.94 -23.50
CA TRP A 96 0.21 -7.86 -24.65
C TRP A 96 0.80 -7.22 -25.91
N ARG A 97 0.58 -5.91 -26.12
CA ARG A 97 1.10 -5.16 -27.28
C ARG A 97 2.52 -4.63 -27.05
N THR A 98 2.89 -4.36 -25.81
CA THR A 98 4.20 -3.81 -25.44
C THR A 98 4.53 -4.23 -24.03
N ALA A 99 5.57 -5.04 -23.83
CA ALA A 99 5.93 -5.56 -22.50
C ALA A 99 6.14 -4.44 -21.46
N ARG A 100 5.16 -4.28 -20.57
CA ARG A 100 5.10 -3.36 -19.43
C ARG A 100 5.46 -4.07 -18.13
N SER A 101 5.09 -5.33 -17.95
CA SER A 101 5.33 -6.08 -16.71
C SER A 101 6.80 -6.09 -16.27
N PRO A 102 7.78 -6.39 -17.16
CA PRO A 102 9.20 -6.30 -16.78
C PRO A 102 9.65 -4.90 -16.39
N ARG A 103 9.08 -3.86 -17.02
CA ARG A 103 9.39 -2.45 -16.71
C ARG A 103 8.77 -2.04 -15.38
N ALA A 104 7.54 -2.47 -15.11
CA ALA A 104 6.84 -2.25 -13.86
C ALA A 104 7.60 -2.87 -12.70
N ARG A 105 7.99 -4.15 -12.81
CA ARG A 105 8.78 -4.86 -11.80
C ARG A 105 10.14 -4.20 -11.56
N ARG A 106 10.83 -3.78 -12.63
CA ARG A 106 12.07 -3.02 -12.50
C ARG A 106 11.86 -1.69 -11.77
N TRP A 107 10.83 -0.92 -12.13
CA TRP A 107 10.52 0.34 -11.48
C TRP A 107 10.18 0.14 -9.99
N LEU A 108 9.34 -0.85 -9.66
CA LEU A 108 9.01 -1.23 -8.28
C LEU A 108 10.28 -1.57 -7.49
N SER A 109 11.18 -2.40 -8.04
CA SER A 109 12.44 -2.74 -7.38
C SER A 109 13.34 -1.54 -7.10
N GLN A 110 13.30 -0.51 -7.97
CA GLN A 110 14.10 0.71 -7.81
C GLN A 110 13.56 1.62 -6.71
N ILE A 111 12.24 1.64 -6.49
CA ILE A 111 11.62 2.50 -5.49
C ILE A 111 11.48 1.83 -4.12
N ALA A 112 11.62 0.51 -4.04
CA ALA A 112 11.29 -0.29 -2.85
C ALA A 112 11.92 0.24 -1.55
N SER A 113 13.23 0.52 -1.56
CA SER A 113 13.93 1.03 -0.37
C SER A 113 13.45 2.42 0.05
N ARG A 114 13.20 3.32 -0.91
CA ARG A 114 12.68 4.65 -0.64
C ARG A 114 11.23 4.62 -0.15
N PHE A 115 10.44 3.70 -0.71
CA PHE A 115 9.05 3.49 -0.31
C PHE A 115 8.99 3.05 1.15
N ASP A 116 9.72 2.00 1.50
CA ASP A 116 9.78 1.44 2.84
C ASP A 116 10.25 2.48 3.87
N ALA A 117 11.28 3.26 3.56
CA ALA A 117 11.79 4.32 4.44
C ALA A 117 10.83 5.50 4.62
N MET A 118 9.88 5.70 3.70
CA MET A 118 8.98 6.86 3.71
C MET A 118 7.63 6.58 4.39
N PHE A 119 7.15 5.33 4.27
CA PHE A 119 5.81 4.94 4.72
C PHE A 119 5.83 3.92 5.86
N GLY A 120 7.00 3.39 6.21
CA GLY A 120 7.13 2.31 7.17
C GLY A 120 7.64 2.79 8.52
N ASP A 121 6.80 2.68 9.53
CA ASP A 121 7.13 2.91 10.93
C ASP A 121 7.36 1.59 11.69
N TYR A 122 6.92 0.46 11.12
CA TYR A 122 6.99 -0.86 11.73
C TYR A 122 7.58 -1.91 10.78
N ASP A 123 8.36 -2.83 11.35
CA ASP A 123 8.84 -4.04 10.69
C ASP A 123 7.94 -5.23 11.02
N CYS A 124 7.54 -5.98 10.00
CA CYS A 124 6.86 -7.27 10.18
C CYS A 124 7.89 -8.35 10.51
N LEU A 125 7.85 -8.86 11.75
CA LEU A 125 8.78 -9.89 12.23
C LEU A 125 8.34 -11.31 11.86
N GLY A 126 7.07 -11.49 11.52
CA GLY A 126 6.52 -12.78 11.10
C GLY A 126 5.04 -12.93 11.39
N HIS A 127 4.50 -14.09 11.03
CA HIS A 127 3.12 -14.47 11.30
C HIS A 127 3.08 -15.70 12.19
N MET A 128 2.16 -15.68 13.15
CA MET A 128 1.84 -16.81 14.00
C MET A 128 1.00 -17.83 13.23
N SER A 129 0.96 -19.07 13.71
CA SER A 129 0.21 -20.17 13.06
C SER A 129 -1.31 -19.91 12.97
N ASN A 130 -1.84 -19.02 13.81
CA ASN A 130 -3.23 -18.60 13.81
C ASN A 130 -3.52 -17.47 12.80
N GLY A 131 -2.52 -16.90 12.13
CA GLY A 131 -2.65 -15.80 11.16
C GLY A 131 -2.33 -14.40 11.69
N GLU A 132 -2.05 -14.23 12.98
CA GLU A 132 -1.68 -12.93 13.57
C GLU A 132 -0.27 -12.51 13.15
N GLY A 133 -0.11 -11.24 12.75
CA GLY A 133 1.21 -10.67 12.46
C GLY A 133 1.86 -10.07 13.71
N VAL A 134 3.18 -10.22 13.83
CA VAL A 134 3.98 -9.58 14.87
C VAL A 134 4.77 -8.44 14.26
N TYR A 135 4.63 -7.25 14.84
CA TYR A 135 5.23 -6.02 14.34
C TYR A 135 6.07 -5.34 15.41
N ALA A 136 7.23 -4.81 15.01
CA ALA A 136 8.09 -4.03 15.88
C ALA A 136 8.21 -2.61 15.34
N LYS A 137 8.03 -1.61 16.21
CA LYS A 137 8.25 -0.21 15.86
C LYS A 137 9.73 0.01 15.55
N ARG A 138 10.02 0.67 14.44
CA ARG A 138 11.39 1.06 14.07
C ARG A 138 11.93 2.07 15.09
N ALA A 139 13.21 1.95 15.42
CA ALA A 139 13.89 2.96 16.21
C ALA A 139 13.98 4.26 15.38
N ALA A 140 13.65 5.38 16.00
CA ALA A 140 13.72 6.72 15.40
C ALA A 140 15.16 7.18 15.17
#